data_AF-A0A7C3E3B4-F1
#
_entry.id   AF-A0A7C3E3B4-F1
#
_cell.length_a   1.000
_cell.length_b   1.000
_cell.length_c   1.000
_cell.angle_alpha   90.00
_cell.angle_beta   90.00
_cell.angle_gamma   90.00
#
_symmetry.space_group_name_H-M   'P 1'
#
loop_
_entity.id
_entity.type
_entity.pdbx_description
1 polymer ?
#
loop_
_entity_poly.entity_id
_entity_poly.type
_entity_poly.pdbx_seq_one_letter_code
_entity_poly.pdbx_strand_id
1 'polypeptide(L)'
;KFYLAPERRTIQHCYQLLRLNLPSTTATYQTCRRYLQSLPKPLVAYHRLGQTKFEALYQPFIDRDPSIFLPMQQVVSDHHRFDLLVVKDGRIFRPWITAWQDYRSSKILGWAPSVYPSSITILQAFYMMVLHYGLPEMCHMDNGKDYRCKILLGTSQRVSTITAQGVTDEELLHIQGTFAMLGVQSTYARAYHGQSKGRLERTFGTFAEYIAKDSGYYIGSNTVTRPEDSTLYFRAINKKAKKQVLLSWEEFCEKLDAFIAFWNANWHGDGKGMGGLSPDEVFARYAPEPRKADPKTLALALTRPEVRKVTRNGVSVMGYQYWAKELLEYSGQEVVVRIPIVKPETALIQTIQGQTICTAWADYFVATGDVAVDNEKVNAARKANLELVRTRSDSLHKTQGLKTFLDLPTPPRQELPDLDTFPLAAGAEPPYRPDQKPALKSPLDI
;
A
#
# COMPACT_ATOMS: atom_id res chain seq x y z
N LYS A 1 4.98 24.44 42.15
CA LYS A 1 3.79 24.14 41.33
C LYS A 1 3.62 25.14 40.18
N PHE A 2 3.44 26.45 40.42
CA PHE A 2 3.22 27.45 39.34
C PHE A 2 4.29 27.49 38.25
N TYR A 3 5.56 27.35 38.61
CA TYR A 3 6.67 27.41 37.66
C TYR A 3 6.80 26.16 36.77
N LEU A 4 6.48 25.00 37.33
CA LEU A 4 6.51 23.72 36.61
C LEU A 4 5.25 23.50 35.76
N ALA A 5 4.28 24.42 35.82
CA ALA A 5 3.06 24.26 35.04
C ALA A 5 3.33 24.38 33.52
N PRO A 6 2.56 23.67 32.67
CA PRO A 6 2.80 23.59 31.23
C PRO A 6 2.66 24.93 30.50
N GLU A 7 2.03 25.94 31.11
CA GLU A 7 1.87 27.29 30.55
C GLU A 7 3.18 28.11 30.58
N ARG A 8 4.28 27.54 31.12
CA ARG A 8 5.63 28.12 31.11
C ARG A 8 5.70 29.55 31.67
N ARG A 9 4.90 29.88 32.68
CA ARG A 9 4.88 31.19 33.34
C ARG A 9 6.29 31.70 33.67
N THR A 10 6.51 33.00 33.50
CA THR A 10 7.78 33.65 33.83
C THR A 10 8.03 33.59 35.34
N ILE A 11 9.30 33.69 35.75
CA ILE A 11 9.68 33.74 37.17
C ILE A 11 8.96 34.89 37.89
N GLN A 12 8.82 36.04 37.22
CA GLN A 12 8.08 37.19 37.76
C GLN A 12 6.62 36.87 38.04
N HIS A 13 5.95 36.20 37.11
CA HIS A 13 4.55 35.79 37.30
C HIS A 13 4.43 34.78 38.45
N CYS A 14 5.32 33.78 38.54
CA CYS A 14 5.34 32.85 39.66
C CYS A 14 5.57 33.54 41.02
N TYR A 15 6.40 34.58 41.05
CA TYR A 15 6.64 35.39 42.26
C TYR A 15 5.39 36.18 42.68
N GLN A 16 4.66 36.78 41.74
CA GLN A 16 3.39 37.46 42.07
C GLN A 16 2.33 36.48 42.60
N LEU A 17 2.21 35.30 41.98
CA LEU A 17 1.33 34.24 42.47
C LEU A 17 1.72 33.75 43.87
N LEU A 18 3.02 33.66 44.18
CA LEU A 18 3.49 33.34 45.53
C LEU A 18 2.98 34.36 46.55
N ARG A 19 3.11 35.67 46.27
CA ARG A 19 2.66 36.73 47.18
C ARG A 19 1.14 36.75 47.36
N LEU A 20 0.38 36.44 46.31
CA LEU A 20 -1.08 36.36 46.39
C LEU A 20 -1.54 35.18 47.25
N ASN A 21 -0.89 34.02 47.13
CA ASN A 21 -1.29 32.81 47.86
C ASN A 21 -0.68 32.74 49.28
N LEU A 22 0.41 33.46 49.53
CA LEU A 22 1.08 33.56 50.84
C LEU A 22 1.43 35.03 51.14
N PRO A 23 0.45 35.86 51.54
CA PRO A 23 0.67 37.30 51.78
C PRO A 23 1.71 37.61 52.85
N SER A 24 1.91 36.71 53.82
CA SER A 24 2.91 36.82 54.89
C SER A 24 4.34 36.46 54.47
N THR A 25 4.57 36.09 53.19
CA THR A 25 5.91 35.68 52.73
C THR A 25 6.91 36.83 52.79
N THR A 26 8.08 36.58 53.37
CA THR A 26 9.25 37.50 53.36
C THR A 26 10.20 37.22 52.20
N ALA A 27 9.88 36.25 51.33
CA ALA A 27 10.73 35.86 50.22
C ALA A 27 10.82 37.00 49.19
N THR A 28 12.04 37.37 48.81
CA THR A 28 12.28 38.34 47.74
C THR A 28 12.20 37.68 46.36
N TYR A 29 12.02 38.49 45.32
CA TYR A 29 12.12 38.03 43.93
C TYR A 29 13.44 37.29 43.66
N GLN A 30 14.56 37.80 44.19
CA GLN A 30 15.88 37.19 44.00
C GLN A 30 15.95 35.81 44.64
N THR A 31 15.40 35.64 45.84
CA THR A 31 15.31 34.33 46.52
C THR A 31 14.45 33.36 45.71
N CYS A 32 13.29 33.80 45.21
CA CYS A 32 12.42 33.00 44.35
C CYS A 32 13.14 32.59 43.03
N ARG A 33 13.80 33.55 42.36
CA ARG A 33 14.58 33.30 41.14
C ARG A 33 15.66 32.25 41.37
N ARG A 34 16.44 32.39 42.44
CA ARG A 34 17.51 31.44 42.78
C ARG A 34 16.96 30.04 43.04
N TYR A 35 15.86 29.92 43.81
CA TYR A 35 15.19 28.65 44.06
C TYR A 35 14.67 27.99 42.77
N LEU A 36 14.02 28.76 41.90
CA LEU A 36 13.49 28.20 40.65
C LEU A 36 14.61 27.82 39.67
N GLN A 37 15.73 28.53 39.68
CA GLN A 37 16.93 28.20 38.90
C GLN A 37 17.70 27.00 39.47
N SER A 38 17.60 26.73 40.78
CA SER A 38 18.21 25.56 41.41
C SER A 38 17.40 24.27 41.21
N LEU A 39 16.21 24.34 40.63
CA LEU A 39 15.43 23.14 40.33
C LEU A 39 16.20 22.24 39.34
N PRO A 40 16.14 20.90 39.52
CA PRO A 40 16.77 19.98 38.58
C PRO A 40 16.29 20.23 37.15
N LYS A 41 17.22 20.45 36.22
CA LYS A 41 16.91 20.69 34.80
C LYS A 41 16.03 19.58 34.17
N PRO A 42 16.21 18.28 34.51
CA PRO A 42 15.32 17.23 34.00
C PRO A 42 13.86 17.41 34.47
N LEU A 43 13.66 17.79 35.73
CA LEU A 43 12.32 18.07 36.29
C LEU A 43 11.65 19.25 35.57
N VAL A 44 12.42 20.31 35.32
CA VAL A 44 11.94 21.50 34.60
C VAL A 44 11.57 21.13 33.16
N ALA A 45 12.39 20.32 32.48
CA ALA A 45 12.11 19.88 31.12
C ALA A 45 10.86 18.99 31.05
N TYR A 46 10.73 18.01 31.95
CA TYR A 46 9.59 17.10 31.95
C TYR A 46 8.26 17.85 32.09
N HIS A 47 8.18 18.76 33.06
CA HIS A 47 6.93 19.46 33.35
C HIS A 47 6.67 20.68 32.46
N ARG A 48 7.70 21.49 32.11
CA ARG A 48 7.51 22.71 31.31
C ARG A 48 7.60 22.47 29.82
N LEU A 49 8.48 21.55 29.39
CA LEU A 49 8.75 21.30 27.98
C LEU A 49 8.00 20.09 27.42
N GLY A 50 7.51 19.23 28.31
CA GLY A 50 6.78 18.01 27.97
C GLY A 50 7.70 16.79 27.94
N GLN A 51 7.06 15.61 28.01
CA GLN A 51 7.74 14.32 28.09
C GLN A 51 8.73 14.11 26.94
N THR A 52 8.34 14.38 25.70
CA THR A 52 9.20 14.19 24.51
C THR A 52 10.51 14.99 24.60
N LYS A 53 10.46 16.25 25.05
CA LYS A 53 11.65 17.09 25.16
C LYS A 53 12.52 16.71 26.36
N PHE A 54 11.92 16.17 27.42
CA PHE A 54 12.66 15.57 28.51
C PHE A 54 13.39 14.30 28.07
N GLU A 55 12.70 13.40 27.36
CA GLU A 55 13.27 12.17 26.84
C GLU A 55 14.46 12.46 25.93
N ALA A 56 14.30 13.38 24.98
CA ALA A 56 15.37 13.78 24.07
C ALA A 56 16.60 14.38 24.75
N LEU A 57 16.44 15.06 25.89
CA LEU A 57 17.53 15.78 26.57
C LEU A 57 18.20 14.98 27.69
N TYR A 58 17.47 14.08 28.36
CA TYR A 58 17.92 13.49 29.63
C TYR A 58 17.81 11.97 29.71
N GLN A 59 17.09 11.29 28.81
CA GLN A 59 17.07 9.83 28.83
C GLN A 59 18.36 9.27 28.20
N PRO A 60 18.89 8.15 28.73
CA PRO A 60 20.03 7.49 28.13
C PRO A 60 19.65 6.94 26.76
N PHE A 61 20.62 6.90 25.86
CA PHE A 61 20.46 6.35 24.53
C PHE A 61 21.58 5.35 24.21
N ILE A 62 21.28 4.40 23.33
CA ILE A 62 22.30 3.49 22.80
C ILE A 62 23.08 4.23 21.72
N ASP A 63 24.33 4.57 22.01
CA ASP A 63 25.25 5.15 21.03
C ASP A 63 25.67 4.09 20.01
N ARG A 64 25.12 4.19 18.81
CA ARG A 64 25.41 3.24 17.73
C ARG A 64 26.59 3.73 16.91
N ASP A 65 27.65 2.93 16.86
CA ASP A 65 28.76 3.15 15.93
C ASP A 65 28.43 2.55 14.55
N PRO A 66 28.34 3.35 13.48
CA PRO A 66 28.11 2.84 12.12
C PRO A 66 29.22 1.92 11.60
N SER A 67 30.43 2.00 12.18
CA SER A 67 31.60 1.22 11.76
C SER A 67 31.47 -0.29 12.03
N ILE A 68 30.49 -0.72 12.84
CA ILE A 68 30.25 -2.14 13.14
C ILE A 68 29.47 -2.85 12.03
N PHE A 69 28.78 -2.10 11.16
CA PHE A 69 28.00 -2.66 10.06
C PHE A 69 28.86 -2.74 8.80
N LEU A 70 28.49 -3.55 7.82
CA LEU A 70 28.97 -3.40 6.45
C LEU A 70 28.01 -2.52 5.64
N PRO A 71 28.46 -1.86 4.55
CA PRO A 71 27.53 -1.22 3.62
C PRO A 71 26.51 -2.24 3.09
N MET A 72 25.28 -1.80 2.84
CA MET A 72 24.11 -2.63 2.48
C MET A 72 23.62 -3.61 3.55
N GLN A 73 24.31 -3.75 4.69
CA GLN A 73 23.82 -4.58 5.80
C GLN A 73 22.57 -3.95 6.44
N GLN A 74 22.60 -2.64 6.68
CA GLN A 74 21.45 -1.89 7.17
C GLN A 74 21.28 -0.62 6.37
N VAL A 75 20.09 -0.43 5.80
CA VAL A 75 19.69 0.81 5.14
C VAL A 75 18.55 1.46 5.91
N VAL A 76 18.54 2.79 5.94
CA VAL A 76 17.54 3.58 6.66
C VAL A 76 16.72 4.38 5.65
N SER A 77 15.40 4.46 5.86
CA SER A 77 14.52 5.29 5.03
C SER A 77 13.70 6.25 5.86
N ASP A 78 13.55 7.47 5.36
CA ASP A 78 12.69 8.50 5.93
C ASP A 78 12.22 9.48 4.85
N HIS A 79 11.21 10.28 5.19
CA HIS A 79 10.71 11.38 4.37
C HIS A 79 11.12 12.74 4.94
N HIS A 80 11.46 13.68 4.08
CA HIS A 80 11.74 15.05 4.49
C HIS A 80 11.03 16.07 3.62
N ARG A 81 10.53 17.16 4.22
CA ARG A 81 9.89 18.27 3.52
C ARG A 81 10.80 19.48 3.52
N PHE A 82 11.28 19.88 2.35
CA PHE A 82 12.14 21.06 2.23
C PHE A 82 11.40 22.35 2.61
N ASP A 83 12.12 23.32 3.15
CA ASP A 83 11.63 24.67 3.49
C ASP A 83 11.80 25.66 2.32
N LEU A 84 11.55 25.21 1.09
CA LEU A 84 11.59 26.03 -0.13
C LEU A 84 10.31 25.85 -0.97
N LEU A 85 10.04 26.80 -1.87
CA LEU A 85 8.87 26.77 -2.77
C LEU A 85 9.26 26.31 -4.18
N VAL A 86 8.46 25.40 -4.73
CA VAL A 86 8.57 24.89 -6.10
C VAL A 86 7.23 25.04 -6.82
N VAL A 87 7.25 25.23 -8.14
CA VAL A 87 6.05 25.26 -8.98
C VAL A 87 5.96 24.02 -9.88
N LYS A 88 4.78 23.39 -9.92
CA LYS A 88 4.43 22.32 -10.87
C LYS A 88 3.01 22.54 -11.36
N ASP A 89 2.78 22.49 -12.67
CA ASP A 89 1.44 22.65 -13.28
C ASP A 89 0.68 23.89 -12.76
N GLY A 90 1.42 25.00 -12.58
CA GLY A 90 0.88 26.27 -12.06
C GLY A 90 0.53 26.30 -10.57
N ARG A 91 0.78 25.22 -9.82
CA ARG A 91 0.58 25.08 -8.37
C ARG A 91 1.91 25.20 -7.62
N ILE A 92 1.90 25.98 -6.56
CA ILE A 92 3.08 26.21 -5.71
C ILE A 92 2.95 25.32 -4.46
N PHE A 93 4.02 24.62 -4.11
CA PHE A 93 4.06 23.75 -2.94
C PHE A 93 5.50 23.62 -2.39
N ARG A 94 5.61 22.96 -1.24
CA ARG A 94 6.89 22.56 -0.66
C ARG A 94 7.18 21.11 -1.03
N PRO A 95 8.31 20.81 -1.70
CA PRO A 95 8.59 19.46 -2.14
C PRO A 95 9.00 18.55 -0.96
N TRP A 96 8.65 17.27 -1.10
CA TRP A 96 9.13 16.21 -0.23
C TRP A 96 10.17 15.36 -0.94
N ILE A 97 11.06 14.73 -0.18
CA ILE A 97 11.96 13.66 -0.63
C ILE A 97 11.76 12.43 0.23
N THR A 98 11.72 11.26 -0.40
CA THR A 98 11.92 9.96 0.25
C THR A 98 13.29 9.47 -0.13
N ALA A 99 14.13 9.03 0.81
CA ALA A 99 15.45 8.51 0.48
C ALA A 99 15.82 7.28 1.31
N TRP A 100 16.56 6.37 0.69
CA TRP A 100 17.26 5.27 1.32
C TRP A 100 18.73 5.63 1.50
N GLN A 101 19.20 5.53 2.72
CA GLN A 101 20.58 5.81 3.09
C GLN A 101 21.26 4.56 3.64
N ASP A 102 22.47 4.29 3.19
CA ASP A 102 23.34 3.28 3.80
C ASP A 102 23.76 3.71 5.22
N TYR A 103 23.51 2.86 6.21
CA TYR A 103 23.76 3.22 7.60
C TYR A 103 25.24 3.41 7.90
N ARG A 104 26.14 2.62 7.30
CA ARG A 104 27.60 2.70 7.51
C ARG A 104 28.23 3.93 6.86
N SER A 105 27.97 4.14 5.58
CA SER A 105 28.65 5.16 4.76
C SER A 105 27.93 6.50 4.69
N SER A 106 26.69 6.61 5.19
CA SER A 106 25.81 7.78 4.96
C SER A 106 25.49 8.04 3.48
N LYS A 107 25.85 7.12 2.58
CA LYS A 107 25.58 7.25 1.15
C LYS A 107 24.09 7.21 0.90
N ILE A 108 23.57 8.16 0.14
CA ILE A 108 22.20 8.11 -0.36
C ILE A 108 22.19 7.15 -1.55
N LEU A 109 21.50 6.02 -1.40
CA LEU A 109 21.50 4.93 -2.37
C LEU A 109 20.34 5.03 -3.37
N GLY A 110 19.23 5.64 -2.96
CA GLY A 110 18.08 5.84 -3.82
C GLY A 110 17.12 6.88 -3.25
N TRP A 111 16.48 7.68 -4.09
CA TRP A 111 15.62 8.77 -3.67
C TRP A 111 14.44 8.98 -4.62
N ALA A 112 13.38 9.60 -4.11
CA ALA A 112 12.18 9.94 -4.85
C ALA A 112 11.63 11.30 -4.37
N PRO A 113 11.83 12.39 -5.14
CA PRO A 113 11.16 13.64 -4.88
C PRO A 113 9.65 13.51 -5.17
N SER A 114 8.81 14.14 -4.36
CA SER A 114 7.34 14.07 -4.50
C SER A 114 6.62 15.33 -4.01
N VAL A 115 5.36 15.50 -4.44
CA VAL A 115 4.44 16.51 -3.87
C VAL A 115 4.01 16.11 -2.47
N TYR A 116 3.73 14.82 -2.27
CA TYR A 116 3.43 14.21 -0.97
C TYR A 116 4.12 12.84 -0.91
N PRO A 117 4.70 12.48 0.25
CA PRO A 117 5.29 11.17 0.44
C PRO A 117 4.21 10.09 0.45
N SER A 118 4.55 8.89 -0.01
CA SER A 118 3.66 7.74 0.04
C SER A 118 4.44 6.43 -0.01
N SER A 119 3.76 5.30 0.19
CA SER A 119 4.35 3.98 -0.07
C SER A 119 4.95 3.80 -1.46
N ILE A 120 4.43 4.53 -2.47
CA ILE A 120 4.97 4.49 -3.83
C ILE A 120 6.33 5.18 -3.91
N THR A 121 6.51 6.32 -3.24
CA THR A 121 7.79 7.04 -3.25
C THR A 121 8.85 6.26 -2.48
N ILE A 122 8.46 5.56 -1.41
CA ILE A 122 9.35 4.60 -0.70
C ILE A 122 9.83 3.51 -1.65
N LEU A 123 8.91 2.92 -2.41
CA LEU A 123 9.21 1.81 -3.31
C LEU A 123 10.02 2.24 -4.53
N GLN A 124 9.77 3.44 -5.09
CA GLN A 124 10.59 4.03 -6.15
C GLN A 124 12.04 4.24 -5.71
N ALA A 125 12.23 4.87 -4.54
CA ALA A 125 13.56 5.09 -3.98
C ALA A 125 14.26 3.75 -3.65
N PHE A 126 13.51 2.78 -3.13
CA PHE A 126 14.04 1.44 -2.83
C PHE A 126 14.49 0.73 -4.12
N TYR A 127 13.70 0.84 -5.18
CA TYR A 127 14.02 0.23 -6.47
C TYR A 127 15.27 0.83 -7.09
N MET A 128 15.40 2.16 -7.06
CA MET A 128 16.62 2.84 -7.49
C MET A 128 17.85 2.28 -6.76
N MET A 129 17.78 2.14 -5.43
CA MET A 129 18.85 1.52 -4.65
C MET A 129 19.14 0.09 -5.10
N VAL A 130 18.11 -0.77 -5.23
CA VAL A 130 18.30 -2.18 -5.57
C VAL A 130 18.88 -2.36 -6.96
N LEU A 131 18.49 -1.53 -7.93
CA LEU A 131 19.03 -1.56 -9.28
C LEU A 131 20.54 -1.25 -9.32
N HIS A 132 20.98 -0.27 -8.54
CA HIS A 132 22.37 0.20 -8.57
C HIS A 132 23.29 -0.55 -7.61
N TYR A 133 22.78 -1.00 -6.46
CA TYR A 133 23.59 -1.51 -5.34
C TYR A 133 23.18 -2.92 -4.87
N GLY A 134 22.11 -3.50 -5.41
CA GLY A 134 21.58 -4.78 -4.99
C GLY A 134 20.70 -4.71 -3.72
N LEU A 135 20.35 -5.88 -3.20
CA LEU A 135 19.44 -6.02 -2.06
C LEU A 135 20.18 -5.84 -0.73
N PRO A 136 19.66 -4.99 0.18
CA PRO A 136 20.21 -4.92 1.53
C PRO A 136 19.85 -6.17 2.35
N GLU A 137 20.52 -6.36 3.49
CA GLU A 137 20.11 -7.38 4.47
C GLU A 137 18.91 -6.90 5.28
N MET A 138 18.96 -5.66 5.80
CA MET A 138 17.93 -5.08 6.66
C MET A 138 17.53 -3.66 6.24
N CYS A 139 16.22 -3.44 6.12
CA CYS A 139 15.58 -2.13 6.02
C CYS A 139 15.12 -1.66 7.39
N HIS A 140 15.64 -0.53 7.86
CA HIS A 140 15.23 0.14 9.09
C HIS A 140 14.39 1.38 8.74
N MET A 141 13.10 1.35 9.07
CA MET A 141 12.15 2.37 8.64
C MET A 141 11.49 3.08 9.81
N ASP A 142 10.98 4.29 9.55
CA ASP A 142 10.12 4.97 10.51
C ASP A 142 8.77 4.24 10.67
N ASN A 143 8.15 4.40 11.83
CA ASN A 143 6.89 3.79 12.19
C ASN A 143 5.66 4.48 11.58
N GLY A 144 5.88 5.31 10.54
CA GLY A 144 4.84 6.04 9.83
C GLY A 144 3.86 5.12 9.11
N LYS A 145 2.63 5.61 8.90
CA LYS A 145 1.56 4.85 8.22
C LYS A 145 1.97 4.39 6.82
N ASP A 146 2.72 5.21 6.08
CA ASP A 146 3.17 4.89 4.73
C ASP A 146 4.13 3.70 4.69
N TYR A 147 5.03 3.59 5.68
CA TYR A 147 5.95 2.47 5.78
C TYR A 147 5.28 1.17 6.21
N ARG A 148 4.12 1.24 6.88
CA ARG A 148 3.34 0.07 7.35
C ARG A 148 2.32 -0.44 6.31
N CYS A 149 2.40 0.01 5.06
CA CYS A 149 1.40 -0.35 4.06
C CYS A 149 1.52 -1.82 3.63
N LYS A 150 0.39 -2.38 3.15
CA LYS A 150 0.30 -3.75 2.63
C LYS A 150 1.23 -4.02 1.44
N ILE A 151 1.62 -3.00 0.67
CA ILE A 151 2.52 -3.17 -0.48
C ILE A 151 3.92 -3.57 0.02
N LEU A 152 4.40 -2.90 1.06
CA LEU A 152 5.75 -3.12 1.60
C LEU A 152 5.84 -4.34 2.51
N LEU A 153 4.86 -4.53 3.39
CA LEU A 153 4.87 -5.60 4.41
C LEU A 153 4.07 -6.85 4.03
N GLY A 154 3.13 -6.72 3.10
CA GLY A 154 2.16 -7.76 2.82
C GLY A 154 0.90 -7.62 3.68
N THR A 155 -0.05 -8.50 3.41
CA THR A 155 -1.31 -8.59 4.15
C THR A 155 -1.86 -10.00 4.05
N SER A 156 -2.63 -10.41 5.05
CA SER A 156 -3.48 -11.60 4.94
C SER A 156 -4.93 -11.15 4.85
N GLN A 157 -5.71 -11.79 3.99
CA GLN A 157 -7.13 -11.54 3.86
C GLN A 157 -7.89 -12.82 3.51
N ARG A 158 -9.14 -12.93 3.95
CA ARG A 158 -10.02 -14.03 3.55
C ARG A 158 -10.46 -13.80 2.11
N VAL A 159 -10.44 -14.85 1.31
CA VAL A 159 -10.87 -14.85 -0.09
C VAL A 159 -11.78 -16.03 -0.36
N SER A 160 -12.70 -15.85 -1.30
CA SER A 160 -13.65 -16.86 -1.71
C SER A 160 -13.10 -17.65 -2.90
N THR A 161 -12.95 -18.96 -2.73
CA THR A 161 -12.42 -19.89 -3.74
C THR A 161 -13.53 -20.83 -4.19
N ILE A 162 -13.51 -21.23 -5.46
CA ILE A 162 -14.37 -22.32 -5.95
C ILE A 162 -13.53 -23.59 -5.97
N THR A 163 -13.92 -24.58 -5.18
CA THR A 163 -13.29 -25.90 -5.14
C THR A 163 -13.49 -26.65 -6.46
N ALA A 164 -12.70 -27.70 -6.71
CA ALA A 164 -12.86 -28.55 -7.90
C ALA A 164 -14.27 -29.17 -8.03
N GLN A 165 -14.98 -29.29 -6.91
CA GLN A 165 -16.36 -29.79 -6.81
C GLN A 165 -17.42 -28.70 -7.05
N GLY A 166 -17.02 -27.46 -7.34
CA GLY A 166 -17.93 -26.34 -7.61
C GLY A 166 -18.51 -25.68 -6.34
N VAL A 167 -17.99 -26.00 -5.16
CA VAL A 167 -18.43 -25.42 -3.88
C VAL A 167 -17.57 -24.22 -3.53
N THR A 168 -18.23 -23.14 -3.10
CA THR A 168 -17.57 -21.94 -2.59
C THR A 168 -17.01 -22.19 -1.19
N ASP A 169 -15.71 -21.96 -1.02
CA ASP A 169 -15.02 -22.03 0.27
C ASP A 169 -14.34 -20.69 0.60
N GLU A 170 -13.95 -20.49 1.86
CA GLU A 170 -13.19 -19.33 2.31
C GLU A 170 -11.79 -19.72 2.76
N GLU A 171 -10.79 -19.22 2.04
CA GLU A 171 -9.38 -19.48 2.32
C GLU A 171 -8.67 -18.21 2.81
N LEU A 172 -7.66 -18.37 3.68
CA LEU A 172 -6.82 -17.26 4.10
C LEU A 172 -5.68 -17.06 3.09
N LEU A 173 -5.80 -16.05 2.24
CA LEU A 173 -4.75 -15.66 1.31
C LEU A 173 -3.70 -14.80 2.01
N HIS A 174 -2.44 -15.22 1.96
CA HIS A 174 -1.30 -14.41 2.38
C HIS A 174 -0.60 -13.77 1.17
N ILE A 175 -0.69 -12.45 1.07
CA ILE A 175 0.02 -11.67 0.05
C ILE A 175 1.32 -11.15 0.66
N GLN A 176 2.45 -11.65 0.19
CA GLN A 176 3.77 -11.16 0.59
C GLN A 176 3.99 -9.72 0.10
N GLY A 177 4.57 -8.89 0.97
CA GLY A 177 5.03 -7.55 0.62
C GLY A 177 6.38 -7.56 -0.10
N THR A 178 6.75 -6.41 -0.67
CA THR A 178 8.00 -6.21 -1.42
C THR A 178 9.23 -6.73 -0.67
N PHE A 179 9.40 -6.40 0.62
CA PHE A 179 10.61 -6.78 1.36
C PHE A 179 10.71 -8.29 1.59
N ALA A 180 9.62 -8.92 2.01
CA ALA A 180 9.57 -10.36 2.23
C ALA A 180 9.81 -11.14 0.92
N MET A 181 9.20 -10.68 -0.18
CA MET A 181 9.36 -11.29 -1.51
C MET A 181 10.82 -11.25 -2.00
N LEU A 182 11.57 -10.22 -1.64
CA LEU A 182 12.99 -10.06 -1.99
C LEU A 182 13.94 -10.64 -0.93
N GLY A 183 13.42 -11.28 0.11
CA GLY A 183 14.22 -11.80 1.22
C GLY A 183 15.02 -10.70 1.93
N VAL A 184 14.40 -9.54 2.14
CA VAL A 184 14.97 -8.39 2.88
C VAL A 184 14.27 -8.31 4.24
N GLN A 185 15.06 -8.26 5.31
CA GLN A 185 14.49 -8.08 6.65
C GLN A 185 13.99 -6.64 6.81
N SER A 186 12.85 -6.45 7.47
CA SER A 186 12.33 -5.13 7.76
C SER A 186 12.12 -4.94 9.25
N THR A 187 12.53 -3.79 9.77
CA THR A 187 12.31 -3.42 11.16
C THR A 187 11.90 -1.95 11.27
N TYR A 188 11.13 -1.65 12.32
CA TYR A 188 10.68 -0.30 12.62
C TYR A 188 11.44 0.24 13.81
N ALA A 189 11.74 1.54 13.78
CA ALA A 189 12.15 2.24 14.98
C ALA A 189 11.05 2.03 16.05
N ARG A 190 11.42 1.50 17.21
CA ARG A 190 10.54 1.56 18.38
C ARG A 190 10.24 3.03 18.65
N ALA A 191 8.98 3.33 18.99
CA ALA A 191 8.64 4.67 19.45
C ALA A 191 9.67 5.10 20.52
N TYR A 192 10.24 6.29 20.36
CA TYR A 192 11.21 6.91 21.27
C TYR A 192 12.69 6.42 21.21
N HIS A 193 13.07 5.47 20.34
CA HIS A 193 14.47 4.97 20.22
C HIS A 193 15.07 5.20 18.82
N GLY A 194 15.05 6.45 18.34
CA GLY A 194 15.31 6.85 16.95
C GLY A 194 16.77 7.03 16.51
N GLN A 195 17.77 6.44 17.17
CA GLN A 195 19.19 6.71 16.84
C GLN A 195 19.61 6.22 15.44
N SER A 196 19.07 5.09 14.99
CA SER A 196 19.23 4.62 13.60
C SER A 196 18.69 5.64 12.59
N LYS A 197 17.56 6.29 12.93
CA LYS A 197 16.93 7.36 12.13
C LYS A 197 17.73 8.67 12.16
N GLY A 198 18.35 8.98 13.30
CA GLY A 198 19.07 10.24 13.51
C GLY A 198 20.26 10.49 12.59
N ARG A 199 20.75 9.49 11.83
CA ARG A 199 21.76 9.71 10.78
C ARG A 199 21.14 10.33 9.53
N LEU A 200 20.06 9.74 9.02
CA LEU A 200 19.34 10.26 7.85
C LEU A 200 18.68 11.61 8.16
N GLU A 201 18.10 11.78 9.36
CA GLU A 201 17.54 13.07 9.77
C GLU A 201 18.59 14.19 9.76
N ARG A 202 19.82 13.91 10.22
CA ARG A 202 20.94 14.88 10.14
C ARG A 202 21.33 15.17 8.69
N THR A 203 21.43 14.14 7.85
CA THR A 203 21.70 14.32 6.41
C THR A 203 20.64 15.20 5.76
N PHE A 204 19.35 14.95 6.03
CA PHE A 204 18.28 15.82 5.54
C PHE A 204 18.33 17.23 6.11
N GLY A 205 18.76 17.40 7.36
CA GLY A 205 19.04 18.72 7.93
C GLY A 205 20.09 19.48 7.11
N THR A 206 21.17 18.81 6.71
CA THR A 206 22.17 19.39 5.80
C THR A 206 21.58 19.69 4.43
N PHE A 207 20.79 18.78 3.84
CA PHE A 207 20.18 19.02 2.54
C PHE A 207 19.23 20.22 2.59
N ALA A 208 18.43 20.34 3.65
CA ALA A 208 17.56 21.48 3.87
C ALA A 208 18.33 22.78 4.03
N GLU A 209 19.47 22.76 4.72
CA GLU A 209 20.32 23.94 4.89
C GLU A 209 20.80 24.48 3.54
N TYR A 210 21.44 23.64 2.72
CA TYR A 210 22.05 24.08 1.46
C TYR A 210 21.03 24.22 0.33
N ILE A 211 20.25 23.18 0.03
CA ILE A 211 19.30 23.21 -1.08
C ILE A 211 18.24 24.30 -0.87
N ALA A 212 17.72 24.45 0.35
CA ALA A 212 16.66 25.42 0.58
C ALA A 212 17.19 26.86 0.59
N LYS A 213 18.32 27.13 1.26
CA LYS A 213 18.83 28.51 1.35
C LYS A 213 19.47 28.99 0.06
N ASP A 214 20.16 28.12 -0.68
CA ASP A 214 20.77 28.47 -1.97
C ASP A 214 19.73 28.56 -3.10
N SER A 215 18.51 28.08 -2.88
CA SER A 215 17.43 28.20 -3.88
C SER A 215 16.99 29.64 -4.12
N GLY A 216 17.19 30.56 -3.15
CA GLY A 216 16.60 31.90 -3.19
C GLY A 216 15.09 31.95 -2.86
N TYR A 217 14.46 30.80 -2.62
CA TYR A 217 13.02 30.66 -2.31
C TYR A 217 12.75 30.02 -0.94
N TYR A 218 13.70 30.17 -0.02
CA TYR A 218 13.59 29.70 1.36
C TYR A 218 12.51 30.45 2.13
N ILE A 219 11.65 29.73 2.85
CA ILE A 219 10.53 30.31 3.62
C ILE A 219 10.71 30.27 5.13
N GLY A 220 11.87 29.79 5.61
CA GLY A 220 12.12 29.61 7.05
C GLY A 220 11.65 28.25 7.58
N SER A 221 12.43 27.69 8.51
CA SER A 221 12.21 26.36 9.11
C SER A 221 11.19 26.33 10.27
N ASN A 222 10.63 27.47 10.65
CA ASN A 222 9.81 27.59 11.86
C ASN A 222 8.32 27.29 11.61
N THR A 223 7.90 26.06 11.90
CA THR A 223 6.51 25.59 11.82
C THR A 223 5.58 26.15 12.91
N VAL A 224 6.12 26.81 13.95
CA VAL A 224 5.33 27.24 15.13
C VAL A 224 4.94 28.72 15.08
N THR A 225 5.70 29.58 14.40
CA THR A 225 5.51 31.03 14.58
C THR A 225 4.53 31.68 13.61
N ARG A 226 4.28 31.18 12.39
CA ARG A 226 3.49 31.96 11.42
C ARG A 226 2.70 31.16 10.37
N PRO A 227 1.58 30.52 10.75
CA PRO A 227 0.59 30.04 9.78
C PRO A 227 0.04 31.20 8.93
N GLU A 228 -0.16 32.37 9.53
CA GLU A 228 -0.68 33.53 8.81
C GLU A 228 0.31 34.12 7.81
N ASP A 229 1.61 34.28 8.15
CA ASP A 229 2.58 34.80 7.18
C ASP A 229 2.87 33.83 6.05
N SER A 230 2.88 32.51 6.30
CA SER A 230 3.01 31.53 5.20
C SER A 230 1.82 31.62 4.26
N THR A 231 0.59 31.68 4.78
CA THR A 231 -0.64 31.82 3.98
C THR A 231 -0.71 33.18 3.27
N LEU A 232 -0.23 34.26 3.90
CA LEU A 232 -0.09 35.59 3.30
C LEU A 232 1.00 35.61 2.22
N TYR A 233 2.13 34.91 2.41
CA TYR A 233 3.17 34.71 1.39
C TYR A 233 2.61 33.93 0.19
N PHE A 234 1.92 32.82 0.42
CA PHE A 234 1.24 32.04 -0.61
C PHE A 234 0.17 32.88 -1.35
N ARG A 235 -0.59 33.72 -0.65
CA ARG A 235 -1.58 34.64 -1.25
C ARG A 235 -0.92 35.79 -2.01
N ALA A 236 0.19 36.34 -1.53
CA ALA A 236 0.92 37.43 -2.17
C ALA A 236 1.63 36.98 -3.46
N ILE A 237 2.17 35.75 -3.47
CA ILE A 237 2.76 35.14 -4.67
C ILE A 237 1.67 34.71 -5.67
N ASN A 238 0.53 34.20 -5.19
CA ASN A 238 -0.59 33.83 -6.08
C ASN A 238 -1.29 35.03 -6.74
N LYS A 239 -1.25 36.22 -6.12
CA LYS A 239 -1.89 37.45 -6.64
C LYS A 239 -1.02 38.30 -7.56
N LYS A 240 0.27 37.99 -7.77
CA LYS A 240 1.17 38.76 -8.64
C LYS A 240 1.87 37.87 -9.66
N ALA A 241 2.24 38.49 -10.78
CA ALA A 241 2.98 37.95 -11.93
C ALA A 241 4.41 37.40 -11.61
N LYS A 242 4.65 36.83 -10.43
CA LYS A 242 5.95 36.29 -9.99
C LYS A 242 6.03 34.76 -10.03
N LYS A 243 5.02 34.05 -10.56
CA LYS A 243 5.10 32.60 -10.81
C LYS A 243 6.26 32.22 -11.76
N GLN A 244 6.62 33.10 -12.69
CA GLN A 244 7.76 32.93 -13.61
C GLN A 244 9.14 33.03 -12.92
N VAL A 245 9.19 33.42 -11.64
CA VAL A 245 10.44 33.62 -10.90
C VAL A 245 10.68 32.48 -9.91
N LEU A 246 9.85 31.43 -9.84
CA LEU A 246 10.06 30.30 -8.93
C LEU A 246 10.76 29.14 -9.62
N LEU A 247 11.51 28.36 -8.84
CA LEU A 247 12.12 27.11 -9.31
C LEU A 247 11.03 26.14 -9.81
N SER A 248 11.16 25.67 -11.06
CA SER A 248 10.26 24.64 -11.60
C SER A 248 10.49 23.29 -10.93
N TRP A 249 9.51 22.39 -11.03
CA TRP A 249 9.62 21.04 -10.48
C TRP A 249 10.76 20.23 -11.10
N GLU A 250 10.91 20.36 -12.42
CA GLU A 250 11.92 19.68 -13.21
C GLU A 250 13.31 20.17 -12.80
N GLU A 251 13.53 21.49 -12.76
CA GLU A 251 14.80 22.08 -12.29
C GLU A 251 15.09 21.72 -10.83
N PHE A 252 14.08 21.68 -9.96
CA PHE A 252 14.26 21.22 -8.59
C PHE A 252 14.75 19.76 -8.54
N CYS A 253 14.14 18.87 -9.32
CA CYS A 253 14.56 17.47 -9.39
C CYS A 253 16.00 17.34 -9.89
N GLU A 254 16.37 18.06 -10.95
CA GLU A 254 17.73 18.05 -11.51
C GLU A 254 18.78 18.57 -10.50
N LYS A 255 18.49 19.70 -9.83
CA LYS A 255 19.40 20.26 -8.82
C LYS A 255 19.53 19.36 -7.61
N LEU A 256 18.44 18.72 -7.18
CA LEU A 256 18.46 17.76 -6.08
C LEU A 256 19.30 16.53 -6.45
N ASP A 257 19.15 16.01 -7.65
CA ASP A 257 19.93 14.89 -8.19
C ASP A 257 21.43 15.22 -8.18
N ALA A 258 21.80 16.37 -8.74
CA ALA A 258 23.19 16.86 -8.74
C ALA A 258 23.74 17.07 -7.33
N PHE A 259 22.94 17.60 -6.41
CA PHE A 259 23.36 17.80 -5.02
C PHE A 259 23.56 16.46 -4.29
N ILE A 260 22.72 15.46 -4.52
CA ILE A 260 22.89 14.12 -3.95
C ILE A 260 24.14 13.44 -4.51
N ALA A 261 24.40 13.57 -5.81
CA ALA A 261 25.64 13.09 -6.42
C ALA A 261 26.87 13.79 -5.80
N PHE A 262 26.81 15.11 -5.61
CA PHE A 262 27.86 15.86 -4.90
C PHE A 262 28.02 15.39 -3.45
N TRP A 263 26.93 15.19 -2.71
CA TRP A 263 26.96 14.69 -1.34
C TRP A 263 27.68 13.34 -1.28
N ASN A 264 27.29 12.41 -2.14
CA ASN A 264 27.86 11.08 -2.16
C ASN A 264 29.37 11.10 -2.50
N ALA A 265 29.78 11.89 -3.49
CA ALA A 265 31.15 11.86 -4.00
C ALA A 265 32.13 12.78 -3.23
N ASN A 266 31.68 13.95 -2.77
CA ASN A 266 32.57 15.04 -2.32
C ASN A 266 32.31 15.52 -0.89
N TRP A 267 31.22 15.08 -0.24
CA TRP A 267 30.97 15.51 1.13
C TRP A 267 31.86 14.76 2.11
N HIS A 268 32.95 15.39 2.53
CA HIS A 268 33.85 14.83 3.54
C HIS A 268 33.38 15.27 4.93
N GLY A 269 33.33 14.34 5.87
CA GLY A 269 32.95 14.66 7.23
C GLY A 269 33.63 13.77 8.27
N ASP A 270 33.85 14.34 9.45
CA ASP A 270 34.45 13.64 10.59
C ASP A 270 33.41 12.84 11.39
N GLY A 271 32.27 12.54 10.77
CA GLY A 271 31.21 11.76 11.38
C GLY A 271 31.70 10.35 11.76
N LYS A 272 31.16 9.79 12.85
CA LYS A 272 31.46 8.42 13.29
C LYS A 272 31.35 7.43 12.12
N GLY A 273 32.39 6.65 11.86
CA GLY A 273 32.44 5.67 10.77
C GLY A 273 32.84 6.22 9.39
N MET A 274 33.02 7.54 9.22
CA MET A 274 33.43 8.15 7.95
C MET A 274 34.96 8.25 7.81
N GLY A 275 35.66 8.60 8.89
CA GLY A 275 37.13 8.70 8.88
C GLY A 275 37.67 9.76 7.92
N GLY A 276 36.95 10.86 7.71
CA GLY A 276 37.35 11.94 6.80
C GLY A 276 37.15 11.67 5.32
N LEU A 277 36.53 10.53 4.96
CA LEU A 277 36.22 10.13 3.59
C LEU A 277 34.81 10.57 3.17
N SER A 278 34.57 10.60 1.86
CA SER A 278 33.22 10.79 1.32
C SER A 278 32.36 9.52 1.45
N PRO A 279 31.02 9.63 1.41
CA PRO A 279 30.13 8.47 1.43
C PRO A 279 30.45 7.42 0.36
N ASP A 280 30.79 7.85 -0.85
CA ASP A 280 31.18 6.95 -1.95
C ASP A 280 32.48 6.21 -1.65
N GLU A 281 33.49 6.89 -1.10
CA GLU A 281 34.75 6.28 -0.72
C GLU A 281 34.60 5.25 0.40
N VAL A 282 33.78 5.56 1.43
CA VAL A 282 33.47 4.61 2.51
C VAL A 282 32.70 3.41 1.96
N PHE A 283 31.71 3.65 1.10
CA PHE A 283 30.94 2.57 0.49
C PHE A 283 31.85 1.67 -0.36
N ALA A 284 32.62 2.24 -1.29
CA ALA A 284 33.50 1.49 -2.16
C ALA A 284 34.58 0.69 -1.41
N ARG A 285 35.07 1.20 -0.28
CA ARG A 285 36.12 0.53 0.51
C ARG A 285 35.63 -0.69 1.27
N TYR A 286 34.38 -0.68 1.75
CA TYR A 286 33.88 -1.67 2.69
C TYR A 286 32.69 -2.47 2.17
N ALA A 287 32.10 -2.11 1.02
CA ALA A 287 30.92 -2.79 0.50
C ALA A 287 31.26 -4.24 0.10
N PRO A 288 30.44 -5.21 0.54
CA PRO A 288 30.55 -6.57 0.04
C PRO A 288 30.05 -6.67 -1.40
N GLU A 289 30.22 -7.84 -2.02
CA GLU A 289 29.62 -8.14 -3.32
C GLU A 289 28.09 -7.94 -3.29
N PRO A 290 27.52 -7.20 -4.25
CA PRO A 290 26.09 -6.91 -4.27
C PRO A 290 25.21 -8.17 -4.33
N ARG A 291 24.25 -8.30 -3.41
CA ARG A 291 23.23 -9.35 -3.45
C ARG A 291 22.19 -9.03 -4.53
N LYS A 292 22.36 -9.59 -5.73
CA LYS A 292 21.48 -9.30 -6.87
C LYS A 292 20.08 -9.87 -6.66
N ALA A 293 19.07 -9.09 -7.03
CA ALA A 293 17.70 -9.57 -7.14
C ALA A 293 17.49 -10.28 -8.49
N ASP A 294 16.72 -11.36 -8.51
CA ASP A 294 16.22 -11.90 -9.77
C ASP A 294 15.32 -10.86 -10.47
N PRO A 295 15.52 -10.55 -11.76
CA PRO A 295 14.74 -9.52 -12.45
C PRO A 295 13.23 -9.76 -12.43
N LYS A 296 12.76 -11.02 -12.49
CA LYS A 296 11.33 -11.33 -12.48
C LYS A 296 10.75 -11.12 -11.08
N THR A 297 11.45 -11.57 -10.04
CA THR A 297 11.06 -11.31 -8.65
C THR A 297 11.04 -9.82 -8.33
N LEU A 298 12.03 -9.06 -8.82
CA LEU A 298 12.09 -7.62 -8.64
C LEU A 298 10.92 -6.91 -9.34
N ALA A 299 10.60 -7.29 -10.58
CA ALA A 299 9.44 -6.77 -11.30
C ALA A 299 8.13 -7.08 -10.57
N LEU A 300 8.00 -8.28 -9.99
CA LEU A 300 6.83 -8.67 -9.19
C LEU A 300 6.73 -7.86 -7.89
N ALA A 301 7.86 -7.59 -7.23
CA ALA A 301 7.93 -6.81 -5.99
C ALA A 301 7.57 -5.32 -6.20
N LEU A 302 7.64 -4.83 -7.45
CA LEU A 302 7.22 -3.50 -7.91
C LEU A 302 5.73 -3.39 -8.28
N THR A 303 4.93 -4.37 -7.88
CA THR A 303 3.49 -4.37 -8.15
C THR A 303 2.69 -3.99 -6.91
N ARG A 304 1.56 -3.33 -7.12
CA ARG A 304 0.52 -3.17 -6.12
C ARG A 304 -0.42 -4.37 -6.19
N PRO A 305 -0.50 -5.21 -5.14
CA PRO A 305 -1.44 -6.31 -5.10
C PRO A 305 -2.83 -5.86 -4.61
N GLU A 306 -3.86 -6.30 -5.33
CA GLU A 306 -5.27 -6.11 -5.00
C GLU A 306 -6.04 -7.40 -5.31
N VAL A 307 -6.86 -7.89 -4.39
CA VAL A 307 -7.75 -9.02 -4.67
C VAL A 307 -9.05 -8.49 -5.26
N ARG A 308 -9.48 -9.02 -6.39
CA ARG A 308 -10.73 -8.64 -7.05
C ARG A 308 -11.45 -9.84 -7.62
N LYS A 309 -12.77 -9.77 -7.60
CA LYS A 309 -13.64 -10.70 -8.30
C LYS A 309 -13.61 -10.41 -9.81
N VAL A 310 -13.44 -11.46 -10.61
CA VAL A 310 -13.56 -11.35 -12.07
C VAL A 310 -15.02 -11.20 -12.46
N THR A 311 -15.29 -10.21 -13.29
CA THR A 311 -16.62 -9.90 -13.85
C THR A 311 -16.59 -10.01 -15.38
N ARG A 312 -17.73 -9.76 -16.03
CA ARG A 312 -17.85 -9.79 -17.50
C ARG A 312 -16.80 -8.92 -18.21
N ASN A 313 -16.45 -7.78 -17.64
CA ASN A 313 -15.48 -6.84 -18.21
C ASN A 313 -14.07 -7.01 -17.60
N GLY A 314 -13.78 -8.18 -17.02
CA GLY A 314 -12.53 -8.45 -16.31
C GLY A 314 -12.56 -7.96 -14.86
N VAL A 315 -11.49 -7.30 -14.43
CA VAL A 315 -11.32 -6.85 -13.03
C VAL A 315 -11.17 -5.33 -12.95
N SER A 316 -11.82 -4.70 -11.96
CA SER A 316 -11.72 -3.25 -11.76
C SER A 316 -10.88 -2.91 -10.52
N VAL A 317 -9.88 -2.04 -10.72
CA VAL A 317 -8.99 -1.57 -9.65
C VAL A 317 -8.70 -0.09 -9.86
N MET A 318 -8.93 0.71 -8.83
CA MET A 318 -8.56 2.15 -8.79
C MET A 318 -9.09 2.97 -9.99
N GLY A 319 -10.28 2.62 -10.50
CA GLY A 319 -10.91 3.32 -11.63
C GLY A 319 -10.59 2.73 -13.00
N TYR A 320 -9.57 1.87 -13.10
CA TYR A 320 -9.22 1.16 -14.33
C TYR A 320 -9.99 -0.16 -14.46
N GLN A 321 -10.37 -0.53 -15.69
CA GLN A 321 -10.91 -1.86 -16.00
C GLN A 321 -9.88 -2.69 -16.76
N TYR A 322 -9.36 -3.75 -16.15
CA TYR A 322 -8.39 -4.64 -16.77
C TYR A 322 -9.08 -5.85 -17.39
N TRP A 323 -8.81 -6.10 -18.67
CA TRP A 323 -9.38 -7.22 -19.39
C TRP A 323 -8.32 -8.07 -20.11
N ALA A 324 -8.59 -9.38 -20.18
CA ALA A 324 -7.89 -10.37 -20.99
C ALA A 324 -8.86 -11.53 -21.27
N LYS A 325 -8.68 -12.24 -22.39
CA LYS A 325 -9.57 -13.35 -22.80
C LYS A 325 -9.54 -14.52 -21.79
N GLU A 326 -8.39 -14.76 -21.19
CA GLU A 326 -8.13 -15.85 -20.24
C GLU A 326 -8.94 -15.68 -18.95
N LEU A 327 -9.36 -14.45 -18.62
CA LEU A 327 -10.17 -14.17 -17.44
C LEU A 327 -11.57 -14.78 -17.52
N LEU A 328 -12.06 -15.13 -18.72
CA LEU A 328 -13.39 -15.71 -18.88
C LEU A 328 -13.58 -16.99 -18.05
N GLU A 329 -12.55 -17.83 -17.96
CA GLU A 329 -12.59 -19.09 -17.19
C GLU A 329 -12.67 -18.86 -15.68
N TYR A 330 -12.25 -17.69 -15.22
CA TYR A 330 -12.25 -17.30 -13.81
C TYR A 330 -13.44 -16.39 -13.46
N SER A 331 -14.42 -16.24 -14.36
CA SER A 331 -15.59 -15.39 -14.15
C SER A 331 -16.32 -15.78 -12.86
N GLY A 332 -16.49 -14.80 -11.96
CA GLY A 332 -17.09 -15.01 -10.64
C GLY A 332 -16.13 -15.49 -9.54
N GLN A 333 -14.86 -15.77 -9.86
CA GLN A 333 -13.83 -16.13 -8.88
C GLN A 333 -13.01 -14.91 -8.46
N GLU A 334 -12.38 -14.98 -7.29
CA GLU A 334 -11.42 -13.97 -6.84
C GLU A 334 -10.00 -14.27 -7.34
N VAL A 335 -9.33 -13.24 -7.86
CA VAL A 335 -7.96 -13.31 -8.36
C VAL A 335 -7.10 -12.22 -7.74
N VAL A 336 -5.79 -12.44 -7.72
CA VAL A 336 -4.81 -11.44 -7.29
C VAL A 336 -4.38 -10.62 -8.49
N VAL A 337 -4.71 -9.33 -8.47
CA VAL A 337 -4.34 -8.35 -9.49
C VAL A 337 -3.10 -7.61 -9.01
N ARG A 338 -2.00 -7.72 -9.77
CA ARG A 338 -0.73 -7.07 -9.49
C ARG A 338 -0.45 -5.99 -10.52
N ILE A 339 -0.62 -4.73 -10.12
CA ILE A 339 -0.48 -3.57 -11.00
C ILE A 339 0.94 -3.02 -10.89
N PRO A 340 1.75 -3.03 -11.96
CA PRO A 340 3.06 -2.40 -11.95
C PRO A 340 2.95 -0.90 -11.66
N ILE A 341 3.78 -0.40 -10.76
CA ILE A 341 3.74 1.00 -10.33
C ILE A 341 4.06 1.98 -11.46
N VAL A 342 4.98 1.60 -12.35
CA VAL A 342 5.45 2.46 -13.45
C VAL A 342 4.53 2.37 -14.68
N LYS A 343 3.89 1.21 -14.90
CA LYS A 343 3.07 0.93 -16.08
C LYS A 343 1.68 0.45 -15.67
N PRO A 344 0.81 1.34 -15.16
CA PRO A 344 -0.51 0.97 -14.68
C PRO A 344 -1.46 0.52 -15.81
N GLU A 345 -1.09 0.72 -17.07
CA GLU A 345 -1.84 0.26 -18.26
C GLU A 345 -1.91 -1.27 -18.39
N THR A 346 -1.06 -1.98 -17.66
CA THR A 346 -1.03 -3.44 -17.65
C THR A 346 -1.18 -3.95 -16.22
N ALA A 347 -1.76 -5.12 -16.03
CA ALA A 347 -1.80 -5.81 -14.74
C ALA A 347 -1.46 -7.28 -14.91
N LEU A 348 -0.62 -7.81 -14.03
CA LEU A 348 -0.38 -9.24 -13.94
C LEU A 348 -1.49 -9.87 -13.10
N ILE A 349 -2.20 -10.84 -13.66
CA ILE A 349 -3.27 -11.55 -12.95
C ILE A 349 -2.75 -12.90 -12.49
N GLN A 350 -2.95 -13.22 -11.21
CA GLN A 350 -2.56 -14.47 -10.60
C GLN A 350 -3.74 -15.13 -9.91
N THR A 351 -3.71 -16.47 -9.84
CA THR A 351 -4.57 -17.23 -8.95
C THR A 351 -4.24 -16.89 -7.49
N ILE A 352 -5.13 -17.25 -6.56
CA ILE A 352 -4.88 -17.13 -5.13
C ILE A 352 -3.66 -17.94 -4.68
N GLN A 353 -3.33 -19.04 -5.38
CA GLN A 353 -2.14 -19.86 -5.11
C GLN A 353 -0.85 -19.23 -5.68
N GLY A 354 -0.95 -18.07 -6.35
CA GLY A 354 0.20 -17.33 -6.88
C GLY A 354 0.63 -17.74 -8.29
N GLN A 355 -0.12 -18.61 -8.98
CA GLN A 355 0.16 -18.97 -10.37
C GLN A 355 -0.26 -17.83 -11.30
N THR A 356 0.62 -17.42 -12.20
CA THR A 356 0.29 -16.42 -13.22
C THR A 356 -0.73 -16.98 -14.22
N ILE A 357 -1.85 -16.26 -14.37
CA ILE A 357 -2.91 -16.56 -15.35
C ILE A 357 -2.58 -15.86 -16.67
N CYS A 358 -2.51 -14.53 -16.64
CA CYS A 358 -2.32 -13.71 -17.84
C CYS A 358 -1.83 -12.30 -17.50
N THR A 359 -1.47 -11.54 -18.53
CA THR A 359 -1.36 -10.07 -18.46
C THR A 359 -2.63 -9.46 -19.00
N ALA A 360 -3.25 -8.55 -18.25
CA ALA A 360 -4.48 -7.86 -18.63
C ALA A 360 -4.19 -6.38 -18.94
N TRP A 361 -4.97 -5.81 -19.87
CA TRP A 361 -4.80 -4.44 -20.34
C TRP A 361 -5.91 -3.54 -19.80
N ALA A 362 -5.52 -2.36 -19.33
CA ALA A 362 -6.43 -1.37 -18.78
C ALA A 362 -7.32 -0.76 -19.88
N ASP A 363 -8.54 -0.44 -19.50
CA ASP A 363 -9.52 0.38 -20.22
C ASP A 363 -9.81 -0.09 -21.66
N TYR A 364 -9.68 -1.40 -21.88
CA TYR A 364 -9.88 -2.04 -23.19
C TYR A 364 -11.27 -1.73 -23.80
N PHE A 365 -12.29 -1.58 -22.96
CA PHE A 365 -13.68 -1.29 -23.36
C PHE A 365 -14.15 0.13 -23.01
N VAL A 366 -13.25 1.04 -22.65
CA VAL A 366 -13.64 2.44 -22.46
C VAL A 366 -13.99 3.04 -23.82
N ALA A 367 -15.16 3.68 -23.89
CA ALA A 367 -15.68 4.24 -25.12
C ALA A 367 -14.73 5.32 -25.66
N THR A 368 -14.37 5.22 -26.94
CA THR A 368 -13.46 6.16 -27.61
C THR A 368 -14.19 7.33 -28.24
N GLY A 369 -15.53 7.29 -28.27
CA GLY A 369 -16.39 8.26 -28.96
C GLY A 369 -16.69 7.87 -30.40
N ASP A 370 -15.98 6.86 -30.95
CA ASP A 370 -16.27 6.25 -32.24
C ASP A 370 -16.99 4.90 -32.05
N VAL A 371 -18.29 4.91 -32.35
CA VAL A 371 -19.18 3.75 -32.18
C VAL A 371 -18.75 2.56 -33.05
N ALA A 372 -18.13 2.80 -34.21
CA ALA A 372 -17.70 1.71 -35.08
C ALA A 372 -16.50 0.97 -34.47
N VAL A 373 -15.49 1.72 -34.01
CA VAL A 373 -14.29 1.17 -33.36
C VAL A 373 -14.64 0.46 -32.04
N ASP A 374 -15.53 1.05 -31.25
CA ASP A 374 -15.95 0.45 -29.98
C ASP A 374 -16.71 -0.88 -30.20
N ASN A 375 -17.60 -0.94 -31.21
CA ASN A 375 -18.30 -2.17 -31.59
C ASN A 375 -17.35 -3.24 -32.15
N GLU A 376 -16.35 -2.86 -32.93
CA GLU A 376 -15.34 -3.80 -33.45
C GLU A 376 -14.58 -4.48 -32.31
N LYS A 377 -14.13 -3.71 -31.30
CA LYS A 377 -13.46 -4.25 -30.10
C LYS A 377 -14.33 -5.24 -29.35
N VAL A 378 -15.61 -4.91 -29.15
CA VAL A 378 -16.57 -5.79 -28.46
C VAL A 378 -16.82 -7.06 -29.27
N ASN A 379 -16.98 -6.96 -30.59
CA ASN A 379 -17.20 -8.12 -31.45
C ASN A 379 -15.98 -9.03 -31.53
N ALA A 380 -14.77 -8.46 -31.57
CA ALA A 380 -13.53 -9.22 -31.49
C ALA A 380 -13.42 -9.99 -30.16
N ALA A 381 -13.71 -9.34 -29.03
CA ALA A 381 -13.73 -9.99 -27.72
C ALA A 381 -14.80 -11.09 -27.63
N ARG A 382 -16.01 -10.87 -28.17
CA ARG A 382 -17.08 -11.89 -28.24
C ARG A 382 -16.64 -13.10 -29.05
N LYS A 383 -16.00 -12.89 -30.20
CA LYS A 383 -15.49 -13.97 -31.06
C LYS A 383 -14.43 -14.79 -30.32
N ALA A 384 -13.49 -14.13 -29.66
CA ALA A 384 -12.46 -14.81 -28.86
C ALA A 384 -13.06 -15.63 -27.70
N ASN A 385 -14.07 -15.10 -27.00
CA ASN A 385 -14.76 -15.81 -25.94
C ASN A 385 -15.48 -17.06 -26.46
N LEU A 386 -16.19 -16.96 -27.59
CA LEU A 386 -16.87 -18.11 -28.21
C LEU A 386 -15.89 -19.19 -28.67
N GLU A 387 -14.73 -18.78 -29.20
CA GLU A 387 -13.66 -19.71 -29.60
C GLU A 387 -13.07 -20.47 -28.41
N LEU A 388 -12.86 -19.78 -27.28
CA LEU A 388 -12.40 -20.41 -26.04
C LEU A 388 -13.40 -21.45 -25.53
N VAL A 389 -14.70 -21.11 -25.51
CA VAL A 389 -15.77 -22.03 -25.09
C VAL A 389 -15.85 -23.24 -26.03
N ARG A 390 -15.76 -23.05 -27.35
CA ARG A 390 -15.76 -24.14 -28.33
C ARG A 390 -14.59 -25.10 -28.09
N THR A 391 -13.38 -24.56 -27.97
CA THR A 391 -12.16 -25.35 -27.72
C THR A 391 -12.28 -26.19 -26.44
N ARG A 392 -12.84 -25.61 -25.36
CA ARG A 392 -13.11 -26.35 -24.12
C ARG A 392 -14.21 -27.41 -24.28
N SER A 393 -15.29 -27.10 -24.99
CA SER A 393 -16.38 -28.06 -25.27
C SER A 393 -15.88 -29.28 -26.03
N ASP A 394 -15.06 -29.07 -27.07
CA ASP A 394 -14.49 -30.16 -27.88
C ASP A 394 -13.56 -31.06 -27.05
N SER A 395 -12.85 -30.49 -26.08
CA SER A 395 -12.02 -31.26 -25.14
C SER A 395 -12.86 -32.11 -24.18
N LEU A 396 -14.02 -31.61 -23.72
CA LEU A 396 -14.93 -32.34 -22.83
C LEU A 396 -15.63 -33.50 -23.55
N HIS A 397 -16.13 -33.26 -24.77
CA HIS A 397 -16.85 -34.27 -25.55
C HIS A 397 -16.00 -35.47 -25.97
N LYS A 398 -14.67 -35.33 -26.03
CA LYS A 398 -13.75 -36.46 -26.26
C LYS A 398 -13.69 -37.44 -25.08
N THR A 399 -14.28 -37.13 -23.93
CA THR A 399 -14.02 -37.85 -22.67
C THR A 399 -15.17 -38.70 -22.13
N GLN A 400 -16.36 -38.79 -22.76
CA GLN A 400 -17.46 -39.49 -22.08
C GLN A 400 -18.57 -40.04 -22.99
N GLY A 401 -18.80 -41.36 -22.90
CA GLY A 401 -20.06 -42.01 -23.29
C GLY A 401 -21.03 -42.01 -22.11
N LEU A 402 -21.69 -40.88 -21.87
CA LEU A 402 -22.68 -40.75 -20.81
C LEU A 402 -24.00 -41.40 -21.25
N LYS A 403 -24.53 -42.29 -20.40
CA LYS A 403 -25.89 -42.79 -20.54
C LYS A 403 -26.87 -41.67 -20.20
N THR A 404 -27.87 -41.50 -21.06
CA THR A 404 -28.98 -40.57 -20.88
C THR A 404 -30.15 -41.28 -20.17
N PHE A 405 -31.15 -40.51 -19.73
CA PHE A 405 -32.40 -41.08 -19.22
C PHE A 405 -33.13 -41.97 -20.24
N LEU A 406 -32.82 -41.82 -21.54
CA LEU A 406 -33.37 -42.65 -22.62
C LEU A 406 -32.65 -44.00 -22.74
N ASP A 407 -31.46 -44.15 -22.15
CA ASP A 407 -30.69 -45.40 -22.10
C ASP A 407 -31.02 -46.22 -20.85
N LEU A 408 -31.97 -45.76 -20.04
CA LEU A 408 -32.49 -46.53 -18.92
C LEU A 408 -33.28 -47.74 -19.44
N PRO A 409 -33.05 -48.94 -18.89
CA PRO A 409 -33.83 -50.10 -19.29
C PRO A 409 -35.31 -49.85 -18.99
N THR A 410 -36.17 -50.17 -19.95
CA THR A 410 -37.62 -50.09 -19.76
C THR A 410 -37.98 -50.92 -18.52
N PRO A 411 -38.63 -50.33 -17.50
CA PRO A 411 -39.06 -51.10 -16.34
C PRO A 411 -39.96 -52.23 -16.84
N PRO A 412 -39.84 -53.45 -16.28
CA PRO A 412 -40.71 -54.55 -16.65
C PRO A 412 -42.15 -54.09 -16.48
N ARG A 413 -42.99 -54.36 -17.48
CA ARG A 413 -44.44 -54.17 -17.36
C ARG A 413 -44.87 -54.96 -16.12
N GLN A 414 -45.27 -54.26 -15.06
CA GLN A 414 -46.08 -54.90 -14.03
C GLN A 414 -47.39 -55.28 -14.71
N GLU A 415 -47.59 -56.58 -14.92
CA GLU A 415 -48.92 -57.10 -15.18
C GLU A 415 -49.79 -56.65 -14.01
N LEU A 416 -50.79 -55.82 -14.30
CA LEU A 416 -51.83 -55.54 -13.32
C LEU A 416 -52.42 -56.90 -12.95
N PRO A 417 -52.56 -57.22 -11.66
CA PRO A 417 -53.12 -58.50 -11.25
C PRO A 417 -54.50 -58.68 -11.88
N ASP A 418 -54.78 -59.90 -12.35
CA ASP A 418 -56.09 -60.28 -12.86
C ASP A 418 -57.17 -59.88 -11.85
N LEU A 419 -58.05 -58.96 -12.26
CA LEU A 419 -59.13 -58.41 -11.43
C LEU A 419 -60.14 -59.47 -10.97
N ASP A 420 -60.01 -60.71 -11.45
CA ASP A 420 -60.91 -61.84 -11.19
C ASP A 420 -60.68 -62.54 -9.84
N THR A 421 -59.71 -62.12 -9.04
CA THR A 421 -59.36 -62.79 -7.75
C THR A 421 -59.42 -61.91 -6.51
N PHE A 422 -60.12 -60.78 -6.56
CA PHE A 422 -60.54 -60.13 -5.31
C PHE A 422 -61.80 -60.83 -4.75
N PRO A 423 -61.84 -61.18 -3.46
CA PRO A 423 -63.09 -61.61 -2.84
C PRO A 423 -64.11 -60.48 -2.96
N LEU A 424 -65.30 -60.78 -3.49
CA LEU A 424 -66.43 -59.85 -3.55
C LEU A 424 -66.62 -59.23 -2.16
N ALA A 425 -66.44 -57.91 -2.08
CA ALA A 425 -66.73 -57.15 -0.87
C ALA A 425 -68.20 -57.42 -0.46
N ALA A 426 -68.43 -57.61 0.84
CA ALA A 426 -69.77 -57.82 1.38
C ALA A 426 -70.70 -56.68 0.93
N GLY A 427 -71.64 -57.00 0.02
CA GLY A 427 -72.58 -56.04 -0.57
C GLY A 427 -72.46 -55.79 -2.08
N ALA A 428 -71.53 -56.44 -2.79
CA ALA A 428 -71.47 -56.34 -4.25
C ALA A 428 -72.45 -57.32 -4.92
N GLU A 429 -73.37 -56.80 -5.75
CA GLU A 429 -74.27 -57.61 -6.59
C GLU A 429 -73.47 -58.44 -7.63
N PRO A 430 -73.92 -59.66 -7.96
CA PRO A 430 -73.21 -60.53 -8.89
C PRO A 430 -73.21 -59.93 -10.32
N PRO A 431 -72.16 -60.21 -11.13
CA PRO A 431 -72.03 -59.64 -12.45
C PRO A 431 -73.17 -60.07 -13.38
N TYR A 432 -73.64 -59.09 -14.15
CA TYR A 432 -74.69 -59.22 -15.17
C TYR A 432 -74.39 -60.37 -16.14
N ARG A 433 -75.30 -61.36 -16.22
CA ARG A 433 -75.25 -62.44 -17.20
C ARG A 433 -76.09 -62.07 -18.44
N PRO A 434 -75.58 -62.23 -19.68
CA PRO A 434 -76.24 -61.75 -20.90
C PRO A 434 -77.54 -62.51 -21.27
N ASP A 435 -77.86 -63.57 -20.53
CA ASP A 435 -78.88 -64.56 -20.92
C ASP A 435 -80.30 -64.21 -20.40
N GLN A 436 -80.45 -63.04 -19.75
CA GLN A 436 -81.75 -62.48 -19.37
C GLN A 436 -81.97 -61.15 -20.10
N LYS A 437 -82.34 -61.24 -21.39
CA LYS A 437 -82.97 -60.12 -22.11
C LYS A 437 -84.49 -60.19 -21.87
N PRO A 438 -85.11 -59.28 -21.09
CA PRO A 438 -86.54 -59.07 -21.19
C PRO A 438 -86.85 -58.42 -22.56
N ALA A 439 -87.84 -58.96 -23.26
CA ALA A 439 -88.27 -58.47 -24.56
C ALA A 439 -88.73 -57.01 -24.47
N LEU A 440 -88.14 -56.14 -25.28
CA LEU A 440 -88.59 -54.76 -25.45
C LEU A 440 -89.94 -54.77 -26.19
N LYS A 441 -91.01 -54.39 -25.48
CA LYS A 441 -92.26 -53.98 -26.12
C LYS A 441 -92.01 -52.65 -26.85
N SER A 442 -92.28 -52.67 -28.15
CA SER A 442 -92.51 -51.50 -29.02
C SER A 442 -93.89 -50.89 -28.69
N PRO A 443 -94.29 -49.73 -29.23
CA PRO A 443 -93.61 -48.49 -29.63
C PRO A 443 -94.18 -47.37 -28.71
N LEU A 444 -94.52 -46.14 -29.09
CA LEU A 444 -95.90 -45.69 -29.37
C LEU A 444 -97.10 -46.34 -28.62
N ASP A 445 -96.89 -47.14 -27.57
CA ASP A 445 -97.92 -47.50 -26.60
C ASP A 445 -97.87 -46.48 -25.44
N ILE A 446 -98.48 -45.31 -25.75
CA ILE A 446 -98.88 -44.17 -24.89
C ILE A 446 -97.81 -43.13 -24.56
#